data_AF-A0A7S0C3Z6-F1
#
_entry.id   AF-A0A7S0C3Z6-F1
#
_cell.length_a   1.000
_cell.length_b   1.000
_cell.length_c   1.000
_cell.angle_alpha   90.00
_cell.angle_beta   90.00
_cell.angle_gamma   90.00
#
_symmetry.space_group_name_H-M   'P 1'
#
loop_
_entity.id
_entity.type
_entity.pdbx_description
1 polymer ?
#
loop_
_entity_poly.entity_id
_entity_poly.type
_entity_poly.pdbx_seq_one_letter_code
_entity_poly.pdbx_strand_id
1 'polypeptide(L)'
;ERKILDDPVMESNTKGTISFATSGEDSRTTQMFINLVDNENLDGMKFSPFGKLVDGGMDVVNQIYSGYGEGAPSGKGPEQGRIQNEGNRYLKREFPKLSYITSVKRLLNDGNGEL
;
A
#
# COMPACT_ATOMS: atom_id res chain seq x y z
N GLU A 1 -11.81 -13.35 0.81
CA GLU A 1 -11.75 -11.93 1.25
C GLU A 1 -13.04 -11.23 0.84
N ARG A 2 -13.48 -10.22 1.59
CA ARG A 2 -14.64 -9.40 1.21
C ARG A 2 -14.19 -8.36 0.19
N LYS A 3 -14.92 -8.24 -0.92
CA LYS A 3 -14.68 -7.22 -1.94
C LYS A 3 -15.24 -5.86 -1.51
N ILE A 4 -14.54 -4.80 -1.90
CA ILE A 4 -14.91 -3.40 -1.72
C ILE A 4 -15.19 -2.83 -3.12
N LEU A 5 -16.37 -2.22 -3.31
CA LEU A 5 -16.77 -1.57 -4.56
C LEU A 5 -15.84 -0.42 -4.89
N ASP A 6 -15.64 -0.07 -6.16
CA ASP A 6 -14.72 0.99 -6.54
C ASP A 6 -15.18 2.40 -6.11
N ASP A 7 -14.21 3.23 -5.73
CA ASP A 7 -14.44 4.67 -5.54
C ASP A 7 -14.10 5.40 -6.86
N PRO A 8 -14.77 6.52 -7.18
CA PRO A 8 -14.32 7.37 -8.27
C PRO A 8 -12.91 7.90 -8.00
N VAL A 9 -12.11 8.09 -9.05
CA VAL A 9 -10.80 8.73 -8.95
C VAL A 9 -11.02 10.25 -8.83
N MET A 10 -10.83 10.78 -7.63
CA MET A 10 -11.02 12.21 -7.32
C MET A 10 -9.69 12.97 -7.23
N GLU A 11 -8.59 12.25 -7.02
CA GLU A 11 -7.23 12.78 -6.88
C GLU A 11 -6.27 11.94 -7.73
N SER A 12 -5.14 12.51 -8.13
CA SER A 12 -4.14 11.81 -8.95
C SER A 12 -3.17 10.97 -8.11
N ASN A 13 -2.73 9.82 -8.63
CA ASN A 13 -1.71 8.92 -8.06
C ASN A 13 -0.31 9.54 -8.08
N THR A 14 -0.13 10.67 -7.41
CA THR A 14 1.14 11.37 -7.23
C THR A 14 1.97 10.77 -6.08
N LYS A 15 3.25 11.11 -6.01
CA LYS A 15 4.17 10.65 -4.97
C LYS A 15 3.60 10.87 -3.56
N GLY A 16 3.66 9.82 -2.74
CA GLY A 16 3.20 9.80 -1.36
C GLY A 16 1.71 9.53 -1.17
N THR A 17 0.94 9.36 -2.25
CA THR A 17 -0.46 8.92 -2.17
C THR A 17 -0.56 7.41 -1.87
N ILE A 18 -1.68 7.01 -1.28
CA ILE A 18 -1.99 5.63 -0.92
C ILE A 18 -3.28 5.22 -1.62
N SER A 19 -3.24 4.06 -2.28
CA SER A 19 -4.36 3.50 -3.05
C SER A 19 -4.53 2.02 -2.72
N PHE A 20 -5.76 1.51 -2.84
CA PHE A 20 -6.01 0.07 -2.78
C PHE A 20 -5.53 -0.60 -4.06
N ALA A 21 -4.94 -1.80 -3.94
CA ALA A 21 -4.67 -2.65 -5.08
C ALA A 21 -5.97 -3.28 -5.60
N THR A 22 -6.04 -3.53 -6.91
CA THR A 22 -7.22 -4.10 -7.57
C THR A 22 -6.82 -5.04 -8.71
N SER A 23 -7.70 -5.97 -9.04
CA SER A 23 -7.60 -6.88 -10.20
C SER A 23 -8.62 -6.54 -11.30
N GLY A 24 -9.25 -5.36 -11.22
CA GLY A 24 -10.34 -4.92 -12.09
C GLY A 24 -11.53 -4.40 -11.30
N GLU A 25 -12.64 -4.15 -11.99
CA GLU A 25 -13.85 -3.55 -11.42
C GLU A 25 -14.33 -4.28 -10.15
N ASP A 26 -14.61 -3.50 -9.11
CA ASP A 26 -15.17 -3.94 -7.82
C ASP A 26 -14.40 -5.10 -7.16
N SER A 27 -13.08 -5.13 -7.31
CA SER A 27 -12.24 -6.25 -6.85
C SER A 27 -11.25 -5.88 -5.75
N ARG A 28 -11.30 -4.65 -5.24
CA ARG A 28 -10.47 -4.18 -4.12
C ARG A 28 -10.72 -5.04 -2.88
N THR A 29 -9.66 -5.33 -2.13
CA THR A 29 -9.77 -6.00 -0.82
C THR A 29 -9.05 -5.16 0.24
N THR A 30 -8.04 -5.72 0.92
CA THR A 30 -7.29 -5.04 1.99
C THR A 30 -5.86 -4.74 1.58
N GLN A 31 -5.47 -5.04 0.34
CA GLN A 31 -4.14 -4.76 -0.18
C GLN A 31 -4.07 -3.30 -0.60
N MET A 32 -3.01 -2.61 -0.18
CA MET A 32 -2.78 -1.18 -0.46
C MET A 32 -1.34 -0.98 -0.89
N PHE A 33 -1.07 0.07 -1.65
CA PHE A 33 0.28 0.49 -2.02
C PHE A 33 0.47 1.98 -1.80
N ILE A 34 1.75 2.38 -1.72
CA ILE A 34 2.18 3.78 -1.61
C ILE A 34 2.89 4.13 -2.91
N ASN A 35 2.50 5.24 -3.54
CA ASN A 35 3.18 5.77 -4.71
C ASN A 35 4.54 6.34 -4.32
N LEU A 36 5.64 5.70 -4.72
CA LEU A 36 7.02 6.19 -4.45
C LEU A 36 7.45 7.32 -5.39
N VAL A 37 6.77 7.43 -6.54
CA VAL A 37 6.93 8.41 -7.61
C VAL A 37 5.54 8.79 -8.13
N ASP A 38 5.47 9.76 -9.06
CA ASP A 38 4.21 10.09 -9.73
C ASP A 38 3.84 9.00 -10.74
N ASN A 39 2.62 8.46 -10.61
CA ASN A 39 2.09 7.36 -11.42
C ASN A 39 0.70 7.72 -11.99
N GLU A 40 0.58 8.89 -12.63
CA GLU A 40 -0.69 9.43 -13.16
C GLU A 40 -1.42 8.46 -14.12
N ASN A 41 -0.69 7.55 -14.78
CA ASN A 41 -1.28 6.50 -15.62
C ASN A 41 -2.27 5.61 -14.85
N LEU A 42 -2.10 5.45 -13.52
CA LEU A 42 -2.98 4.67 -12.67
C LEU A 42 -4.37 5.31 -12.50
N ASP A 43 -4.49 6.62 -12.73
CA ASP A 43 -5.77 7.34 -12.65
C ASP A 43 -6.74 6.82 -13.72
N GLY A 44 -6.25 6.69 -14.95
CA GLY A 44 -7.02 6.10 -16.07
C GLY A 44 -7.32 4.61 -15.89
N MET A 45 -6.57 3.93 -15.02
CA MET A 45 -6.79 2.52 -14.64
C MET A 45 -7.73 2.37 -13.43
N LYS A 46 -8.36 3.46 -12.97
CA LYS A 46 -9.31 3.51 -11.85
C LYS A 46 -8.72 3.19 -10.47
N PHE A 47 -7.42 3.38 -10.27
CA PHE A 47 -6.87 3.35 -8.92
C PHE A 47 -7.18 4.68 -8.23
N SER A 48 -8.14 4.68 -7.31
CA SER A 48 -8.53 5.89 -6.57
C SER A 48 -7.69 6.03 -5.29
N PRO A 49 -6.86 7.10 -5.18
CA PRO A 49 -6.18 7.41 -3.93
C PRO A 49 -7.16 7.75 -2.82
N PHE A 50 -6.93 7.20 -1.63
CA PHE A 50 -7.77 7.45 -0.45
C PHE A 50 -7.00 8.12 0.70
N GLY A 51 -5.68 8.29 0.55
CA GLY A 51 -4.84 8.92 1.57
C GLY A 51 -3.53 9.43 0.99
N LYS A 52 -2.83 10.24 1.79
CA LYS A 52 -1.50 10.78 1.46
C LYS A 52 -0.65 10.80 2.73
N LEU A 53 0.63 10.50 2.56
CA LEU A 53 1.61 10.61 3.64
C LEU A 53 1.79 12.08 4.04
N VAL A 54 1.84 12.32 5.35
CA VAL A 54 2.04 13.62 5.99
C VAL A 54 3.29 13.57 6.88
N ASP A 55 3.73 14.71 7.41
CA ASP A 55 4.73 14.83 8.50
C ASP A 55 6.04 14.04 8.29
N GLY A 56 6.60 14.14 7.08
CA GLY A 56 7.84 13.43 6.74
C GLY A 56 7.64 11.91 6.52
N GLY A 57 6.40 11.44 6.37
CA GLY A 57 6.10 10.01 6.16
C GLY A 57 6.83 9.39 4.96
N MET A 58 7.17 10.18 3.93
CA MET A 58 8.01 9.72 2.84
C MET A 58 9.43 9.35 3.29
N ASP A 59 10.01 10.06 4.27
CA ASP A 59 11.36 9.75 4.79
C ASP A 59 11.37 8.41 5.51
N VAL A 60 10.27 8.05 6.18
CA VAL A 60 10.08 6.73 6.80
C VAL A 60 9.92 5.64 5.72
N VAL A 61 9.10 5.90 4.70
CA VAL A 61 8.89 4.95 3.59
C VAL A 61 10.21 4.66 2.85
N ASN A 62 11.04 5.68 2.64
CA ASN A 62 12.34 5.52 1.99
C ASN A 62 13.34 4.67 2.79
N GLN A 63 13.07 4.42 4.08
CA GLN A 63 13.90 3.55 4.94
C GLN A 63 13.42 2.08 4.94
N ILE A 64 12.27 1.77 4.33
CA ILE A 64 11.79 0.38 4.22
C ILE A 64 12.79 -0.44 3.39
N TYR A 65 13.13 -1.64 3.88
CA TYR A 65 14.07 -2.52 3.19
C TYR A 65 13.54 -2.94 1.81
N SER A 66 14.19 -2.44 0.75
CA SER A 66 13.82 -2.69 -0.64
C SER A 66 14.62 -3.82 -1.31
N GLY A 67 15.56 -4.46 -0.60
CA GLY A 67 16.51 -5.41 -1.18
C GLY A 67 15.91 -6.71 -1.71
N TYR A 68 14.65 -7.02 -1.38
CA TYR A 68 13.93 -8.15 -1.98
C TYR A 68 13.37 -7.84 -3.38
N GLY A 69 13.12 -6.56 -3.68
CA GLY A 69 12.59 -6.11 -4.97
C GLY A 69 11.18 -6.64 -5.28
N GLU A 70 10.89 -6.77 -6.58
CA GLU A 70 9.59 -7.18 -7.12
C GLU A 70 9.16 -8.57 -6.64
N GLY A 71 7.85 -8.78 -6.52
CA GLY A 71 7.27 -10.07 -6.14
C GLY A 71 7.57 -11.20 -7.14
N ALA A 72 7.63 -12.43 -6.65
CA ALA A 72 7.73 -13.63 -7.48
C ALA A 72 6.51 -13.82 -8.40
N PRO A 73 6.65 -14.47 -9.59
CA PRO A 73 7.88 -15.09 -10.09
C PRO A 73 8.83 -14.14 -10.83
N SER A 74 8.39 -12.91 -11.12
CA SER A 74 9.17 -11.95 -11.92
C SER A 74 10.32 -11.31 -11.14
N GLY A 75 10.29 -11.36 -9.81
CA GLY A 75 11.37 -10.89 -8.94
C GLY A 75 11.67 -11.83 -7.78
N LYS A 76 12.41 -11.32 -6.79
CA LYS A 76 12.90 -12.08 -5.62
C LYS A 76 12.09 -11.81 -4.34
N GLY A 77 11.07 -10.96 -4.43
CA GLY A 77 10.18 -10.59 -3.34
C GLY A 77 9.09 -11.62 -3.08
N PRO A 78 8.25 -11.37 -2.06
CA PRO A 78 7.20 -12.29 -1.65
C PRO A 78 6.22 -12.64 -2.78
N GLU A 79 5.98 -13.94 -2.97
CA GLU A 79 4.88 -14.44 -3.79
C GLU A 79 3.49 -14.10 -3.20
N GLN A 80 2.65 -13.42 -3.96
CA GLN A 80 1.34 -12.92 -3.50
C GLN A 80 0.39 -14.04 -3.05
N GLY A 81 0.34 -15.16 -3.77
CA GLY A 81 -0.51 -16.30 -3.40
C GLY A 81 -0.12 -16.91 -2.05
N ARG A 82 1.18 -16.95 -1.74
CA ARG A 82 1.68 -17.43 -0.44
C ARG A 82 1.44 -16.42 0.68
N ILE A 83 1.48 -15.11 0.40
CA ILE A 83 1.04 -14.09 1.37
C ILE A 83 -0.41 -14.36 1.79
N GLN A 84 -1.30 -14.62 0.83
CA GLN A 84 -2.71 -14.86 1.10
C GLN A 84 -2.95 -16.17 1.89
N ASN A 85 -2.25 -17.25 1.55
CA ASN A 85 -2.48 -18.57 2.14
C ASN A 85 -1.73 -18.80 3.47
N GLU A 86 -0.53 -18.24 3.63
CA GLU A 86 0.35 -18.51 4.78
C GLU A 86 0.56 -17.29 5.69
N GLY A 87 0.31 -16.09 5.17
CA GLY A 87 0.42 -14.83 5.91
C GLY A 87 1.79 -14.60 6.54
N ASN A 88 1.78 -14.04 7.75
CA ASN A 88 3.01 -13.68 8.46
C ASN A 88 3.93 -14.86 8.79
N ARG A 89 3.44 -16.12 8.78
CA ARG A 89 4.31 -17.28 8.98
C ARG A 89 5.30 -17.43 7.83
N TYR A 90 4.83 -17.23 6.60
CA TYR A 90 5.67 -17.24 5.40
C TYR A 90 6.60 -16.02 5.38
N LEU A 91 6.05 -14.82 5.55
CA LEU A 91 6.82 -13.59 5.47
C LEU A 91 7.94 -13.51 6.51
N LYS A 92 7.67 -13.91 7.77
CA LYS A 92 8.70 -13.89 8.83
C LYS A 92 9.80 -14.92 8.60
N ARG A 93 9.48 -16.08 8.01
CA ARG A 93 10.44 -17.16 7.76
C ARG A 93 11.35 -16.84 6.56
N GLU A 94 10.76 -16.39 5.45
CA GLU A 94 11.47 -16.28 4.17
C GLU A 94 11.93 -14.85 3.86
N PHE A 95 11.27 -13.85 4.45
CA PHE A 95 11.57 -12.44 4.26
C PHE A 95 11.81 -11.70 5.60
N PRO A 96 12.80 -12.15 6.40
CA PRO A 96 13.02 -11.65 7.77
C PRO A 96 13.38 -10.15 7.85
N LYS A 97 13.76 -9.52 6.73
CA LYS A 97 14.08 -8.07 6.69
C LYS A 97 12.89 -7.18 6.35
N LEU A 98 11.68 -7.72 6.16
CA LEU A 98 10.49 -6.90 5.92
C LEU A 98 10.17 -6.03 7.14
N SER A 99 9.74 -4.79 6.86
CA SER A 99 9.15 -3.91 7.85
C SER A 99 7.70 -4.33 8.13
N TYR A 100 7.28 -4.26 9.39
CA TYR A 100 5.91 -4.58 9.81
C TYR A 100 5.29 -3.38 10.53
N ILE A 101 4.03 -3.10 10.24
CA ILE A 101 3.22 -2.19 11.05
C ILE A 101 2.81 -2.94 12.32
N THR A 102 3.27 -2.48 13.48
CA THR A 102 2.99 -3.11 14.79
C THR A 102 1.81 -2.50 15.52
N SER A 103 1.47 -1.25 15.20
CA SER A 103 0.35 -0.53 15.81
C SER A 103 -0.19 0.52 14.85
N VAL A 104 -1.49 0.77 14.92
CA VAL A 104 -2.14 1.87 14.21
C VAL A 104 -2.95 2.65 15.25
N LYS A 105 -2.82 3.97 15.22
CA LYS A 105 -3.61 4.88 16.05
C LYS A 105 -4.33 5.85 15.14
N ARG A 106 -5.65 5.94 15.30
CA ARG A 106 -6.41 7.04 14.71
C ARG A 106 -6.11 8.30 15.50
N LEU A 107 -5.54 9.30 14.85
CA LEU A 107 -5.47 10.65 15.41
C LEU A 107 -6.86 11.27 15.28
N LEU A 108 -7.43 11.68 16.41
CA LEU A 108 -8.66 12.45 16.40
C LEU A 108 -8.23 13.90 16.22
N ASN A 109 -8.70 14.55 15.15
CA ASN A 109 -8.55 15.98 15.00
C ASN A 109 -9.38 16.63 16.13
N ASP A 110 -8.70 17.31 17.05
CA ASP A 110 -9.29 18.02 18.19
C ASP A 110 -9.88 19.38 17.79
N GLY A 111 -9.94 19.67 16.48
CA GLY A 111 -10.57 20.85 15.92
C GLY A 111 -9.58 21.98 15.61
N ASN A 112 -8.27 21.75 15.81
CA ASN A 112 -7.25 22.79 15.72
C ASN A 112 -6.52 22.84 14.38
N GLY A 113 -6.83 21.93 13.45
CA GLY A 113 -6.36 22.01 12.06
C GLY A 113 -4.92 21.56 11.81
N GLU A 114 -4.21 21.09 12.84
CA GLU A 114 -2.92 20.41 12.71
C GLU A 114 -3.08 18.92 13.05
N LEU A 115 -2.42 18.06 12.27
CA LEU A 115 -2.24 16.64 12.55
C LEU A 115 -0.88 16.41 13.20
#